data_AF-A0A8H4TLD9-F1
#
_entry.id   AF-A0A8H4TLD9-F1
#
_cell.length_a   1.000
_cell.length_b   1.000
_cell.length_c   1.000
_cell.angle_alpha   90.00
_cell.angle_beta   90.00
_cell.angle_gamma   90.00
#
_symmetry.space_group_name_H-M   'P 1'
#
loop_
_entity.id
_entity.type
_entity.pdbx_description
1 polymer ?
#
loop_
_entity_poly.entity_id
_entity_poly.type
_entity_poly.pdbx_seq_one_letter_code
_entity_poly.pdbx_strand_id
1 'polypeptide(L)'
;MGTTARRTSTHGGDVESRPSSEPTGPRYRSATQPFAGRLGANQAYVVDAATSENESLLEKLPDATPHMSFRELVDMRPIFNINLWKAALMEGMGSLMFVYITIWASLSPNVIPVRPTAQLGNFDNAAFLGPLIGGIFNFFFTTLFIASFGAVSGAHFNPLVTFATFCARLCSLPRLILYISAQIGGSVLAGLMVRASWGSRDFKAGGCWLYTDVVPPREIFVVELVCATLLLFLAFGVGLDPRQAKNIGPALGPFLVGLSVGTMTFASAFTRYGYGGAALNPARCMGVYVGSRFPGWHWIHWVADGIAAIIHGLFYYFIPPWTEIRQ
;
A
#
# COMPACT_ATOMS: atom_id res chain seq x y z
N MET A 1 19.54 -72.99 41.49
CA MET A 1 19.57 -71.61 40.95
C MET A 1 18.23 -70.94 41.27
N GLY A 2 18.26 -69.91 42.14
CA GLY A 2 17.22 -68.88 42.35
C GLY A 2 15.80 -69.31 42.73
N THR A 3 15.47 -69.65 43.98
CA THR A 3 14.76 -68.80 44.99
C THR A 3 13.54 -67.97 44.51
N THR A 4 12.33 -68.46 44.87
CA THR A 4 11.14 -67.79 45.51
C THR A 4 11.01 -66.25 45.43
N ALA A 5 9.83 -65.63 45.22
CA ALA A 5 8.64 -65.74 46.08
C ALA A 5 7.37 -65.08 45.45
N ARG A 6 6.23 -65.36 46.09
CA ARG A 6 4.84 -65.07 45.71
C ARG A 6 4.30 -63.86 46.51
N ARG A 7 3.30 -63.16 45.92
CA ARG A 7 2.12 -62.47 46.54
C ARG A 7 2.17 -60.98 47.01
N THR A 8 1.37 -60.17 46.30
CA THR A 8 0.30 -59.20 46.72
C THR A 8 0.56 -58.09 47.76
N SER A 9 0.39 -56.81 47.37
CA SER A 9 -0.75 -55.90 47.73
C SER A 9 -0.41 -54.39 47.70
N THR A 10 -1.36 -53.60 47.16
CA THR A 10 -1.82 -52.22 47.50
C THR A 10 -0.89 -50.98 47.62
N HIS A 11 -1.46 -49.87 47.13
CA HIS A 11 -1.24 -48.43 47.40
C HIS A 11 -0.24 -47.59 46.58
N GLY A 12 -0.81 -46.65 45.80
CA GLY A 12 -0.61 -45.20 45.94
C GLY A 12 0.76 -44.60 45.62
N GLY A 13 0.83 -43.71 44.63
CA GLY A 13 2.00 -42.86 44.40
C GLY A 13 2.01 -42.16 43.04
N ASP A 14 1.24 -41.08 42.94
CA ASP A 14 1.57 -39.83 42.24
C ASP A 14 2.27 -39.90 40.87
N VAL A 15 1.46 -39.94 39.81
CA VAL A 15 1.85 -39.24 38.57
C VAL A 15 1.71 -37.76 38.87
N GLU A 16 2.84 -37.11 39.16
CA GLU A 16 2.94 -35.67 39.36
C GLU A 16 2.46 -34.96 38.07
N SER A 17 1.16 -34.69 38.00
CA SER A 17 0.60 -33.78 37.02
C SER A 17 1.20 -32.41 37.32
N ARG A 18 2.24 -32.02 36.58
CA ARG A 18 2.69 -30.62 36.57
C ARG A 18 1.43 -29.78 36.33
N PRO A 19 1.00 -28.93 37.26
CA PRO A 19 -0.01 -27.95 36.93
C PRO A 19 0.63 -27.10 35.83
N SER A 20 0.05 -27.12 34.63
CA SER A 20 0.35 -26.08 33.66
C SER A 20 0.03 -24.78 34.37
N SER A 21 1.06 -24.07 34.83
CA SER A 21 0.90 -22.75 35.39
C SER A 21 0.42 -21.87 34.27
N GLU A 22 -0.91 -21.82 34.08
CA GLU A 22 -1.51 -20.80 33.26
C GLU A 22 -0.95 -19.47 33.77
N PRO A 23 -0.37 -18.63 32.89
CA PRO A 23 0.24 -17.38 33.32
C PRO A 23 -0.81 -16.58 34.10
N THR A 24 -0.55 -16.34 35.38
CA THR A 24 -1.43 -15.58 36.30
C THR A 24 -1.38 -14.06 36.04
N GLY A 25 -0.62 -13.65 35.02
CA GLY A 25 -0.56 -12.27 34.55
C GLY A 25 -1.69 -11.91 33.59
N PRO A 26 -1.91 -10.59 33.36
CA PRO A 26 -2.88 -10.13 32.37
C PRO A 26 -2.56 -10.71 30.98
N ARG A 27 -3.56 -11.36 30.35
CA ARG A 27 -3.48 -11.84 28.98
C ARG A 27 -3.68 -10.66 28.03
N TYR A 28 -2.68 -10.38 27.19
CA TYR A 28 -2.76 -9.36 26.16
C TYR A 28 -3.04 -10.00 24.80
N ARG A 29 -4.01 -9.43 24.07
CA ARG A 29 -4.30 -9.81 22.67
C ARG A 29 -3.97 -8.63 21.77
N SER A 30 -3.35 -8.89 20.62
CA SER A 30 -3.14 -7.85 19.61
C SER A 30 -4.48 -7.25 19.19
N ALA A 31 -4.60 -5.93 19.22
CA ALA A 31 -5.80 -5.20 18.81
C ALA A 31 -5.84 -4.98 17.28
N THR A 32 -5.62 -6.04 16.50
CA THR A 32 -5.62 -5.96 15.04
C THR A 32 -7.04 -6.17 14.50
N GLN A 33 -7.54 -5.18 13.75
CA GLN A 33 -8.83 -5.30 13.06
C GLN A 33 -8.66 -6.00 11.72
N PRO A 34 -9.53 -6.92 11.33
CA PRO A 34 -9.47 -7.53 10.01
C PRO A 34 -9.79 -6.51 8.90
N PHE A 35 -9.12 -6.66 7.76
CA PHE A 35 -9.30 -5.82 6.57
C PHE A 35 -8.72 -6.55 5.35
N ALA A 36 -9.54 -6.77 4.33
CA ALA A 36 -9.17 -7.55 3.15
C ALA A 36 -8.17 -6.85 2.23
N GLY A 37 -8.20 -5.52 2.18
CA GLY A 37 -7.30 -4.71 1.34
C GLY A 37 -5.89 -4.48 1.90
N ARG A 38 -5.42 -5.23 2.91
CA ARG A 38 -4.11 -4.98 3.54
C ARG A 38 -2.93 -5.36 2.63
N LEU A 39 -2.13 -4.38 2.22
CA LEU A 39 -0.85 -4.66 1.55
C LEU A 39 0.11 -5.31 2.55
N GLY A 40 0.68 -6.46 2.17
CA GLY A 40 1.84 -7.03 2.86
C GLY A 40 1.58 -7.79 4.18
N ALA A 41 0.35 -8.17 4.47
CA ALA A 41 -0.01 -9.04 5.61
C ALA A 41 -0.99 -10.14 5.17
N ASN A 42 -0.65 -10.75 4.02
CA ASN A 42 -1.49 -11.58 3.17
C ASN A 42 -2.42 -12.52 3.97
N GLN A 43 -3.73 -12.28 3.89
CA GLN A 43 -4.85 -13.14 4.32
C GLN A 43 -4.96 -13.49 5.82
N ALA A 44 -3.93 -13.29 6.64
CA ALA A 44 -3.94 -13.64 8.07
C ALA A 44 -5.01 -12.87 8.89
N TYR A 45 -5.55 -11.80 8.29
CA TYR A 45 -6.55 -10.91 8.88
C TYR A 45 -7.80 -10.79 8.00
N VAL A 46 -8.04 -11.75 7.11
CA VAL A 46 -9.27 -11.88 6.33
C VAL A 46 -10.20 -12.85 7.04
N VAL A 47 -11.47 -12.50 7.12
CA VAL A 47 -12.48 -13.27 7.84
C VAL A 47 -13.41 -13.97 6.85
N ASP A 48 -13.71 -15.24 7.11
CA ASP A 48 -14.69 -16.01 6.33
C ASP A 48 -16.11 -15.54 6.67
N ALA A 49 -16.88 -15.20 5.64
CA ALA A 49 -18.25 -14.75 5.75
C ALA A 49 -19.23 -15.87 6.10
N ALA A 50 -18.85 -17.15 5.91
CA ALA A 50 -19.74 -18.29 6.12
C ALA A 50 -19.92 -18.70 7.60
N THR A 51 -19.14 -18.13 8.54
CA THR A 51 -19.16 -18.53 9.95
C THR A 51 -20.02 -17.58 10.78
N SER A 52 -20.98 -18.10 11.55
CA SER A 52 -21.88 -17.32 12.41
C SER A 52 -21.15 -16.46 13.46
N GLU A 53 -19.94 -16.83 13.85
CA GLU A 53 -19.10 -16.06 14.79
C GLU A 53 -18.67 -14.70 14.23
N ASN A 54 -18.65 -14.55 12.90
CA ASN A 54 -18.14 -13.37 12.21
C ASN A 54 -19.23 -12.39 11.78
N GLU A 55 -20.50 -12.76 11.87
CA GLU A 55 -21.64 -11.96 11.38
C GLU A 55 -21.68 -10.58 12.07
N SER A 56 -21.60 -10.55 13.41
CA SER A 56 -21.58 -9.31 14.21
C SER A 56 -20.37 -8.40 13.94
N LEU A 57 -19.28 -8.97 13.43
CA LEU A 57 -18.08 -8.24 13.04
C LEU A 57 -18.25 -7.62 11.65
N LEU A 58 -18.79 -8.40 10.69
CA LEU A 58 -19.04 -7.97 9.32
C LEU A 58 -20.09 -6.86 9.24
N GLU A 59 -21.08 -6.84 10.14
CA GLU A 59 -22.00 -5.70 10.28
C GLU A 59 -21.29 -4.37 10.57
N LYS A 60 -20.18 -4.42 11.32
CA LYS A 60 -19.41 -3.23 11.74
C LYS A 60 -18.25 -2.93 10.79
N LEU A 61 -17.75 -3.94 10.09
CA LEU A 61 -16.58 -3.92 9.23
C LEU A 61 -16.81 -4.85 8.02
N PRO A 62 -17.60 -4.42 7.03
CA PRO A 62 -17.91 -5.24 5.86
C PRO A 62 -16.66 -5.58 5.04
N ASP A 63 -15.64 -4.72 5.08
CA ASP A 63 -14.37 -4.93 4.38
C ASP A 63 -13.38 -5.85 5.10
N ALA A 64 -13.83 -6.59 6.13
CA ALA A 64 -13.08 -7.68 6.73
C ALA A 64 -13.05 -8.95 5.86
N THR A 65 -13.95 -9.06 4.87
CA THR A 65 -14.06 -10.18 3.94
C THR A 65 -13.93 -9.71 2.49
N PRO A 66 -13.35 -10.51 1.58
CA PRO A 66 -13.41 -10.22 0.14
C PRO A 66 -14.85 -10.37 -0.38
N HIS A 67 -15.13 -9.83 -1.56
CA HIS A 67 -16.41 -9.98 -2.28
C HIS A 67 -17.65 -9.30 -1.67
N MET A 68 -17.49 -8.25 -0.86
CA MET A 68 -18.60 -7.39 -0.40
C MET A 68 -19.61 -7.09 -1.51
N SER A 69 -20.88 -7.40 -1.34
CA SER A 69 -21.96 -7.00 -2.26
C SER A 69 -21.93 -5.49 -2.54
N PHE A 70 -22.53 -5.03 -3.64
CA PHE A 70 -22.59 -3.60 -3.92
C PHE A 70 -23.23 -2.81 -2.77
N ARG A 71 -24.23 -3.38 -2.09
CA ARG A 71 -24.89 -2.77 -0.93
C ARG A 71 -23.96 -2.62 0.27
N GLU A 72 -23.16 -3.64 0.57
CA GLU A 72 -22.17 -3.60 1.66
C GLU A 72 -21.01 -2.65 1.33
N LEU A 73 -20.61 -2.60 0.06
CA LEU A 73 -19.53 -1.74 -0.40
C LEU A 73 -19.84 -0.26 -0.16
N VAL A 74 -21.09 0.16 -0.38
CA VAL A 74 -21.54 1.56 -0.23
C VAL A 74 -22.19 1.85 1.13
N ASP A 75 -22.20 0.88 2.04
CA ASP A 75 -22.75 1.07 3.38
C ASP A 75 -21.92 2.10 4.15
N MET A 76 -22.58 3.15 4.63
CA MET A 76 -21.95 4.25 5.35
C MET A 76 -21.92 4.04 6.87
N ARG A 77 -22.61 3.04 7.43
CA ARG A 77 -22.59 2.76 8.88
C ARG A 77 -21.18 2.63 9.48
N PRO A 78 -20.20 2.00 8.79
CA PRO A 78 -18.83 1.91 9.30
C PRO A 78 -18.12 3.25 9.50
N ILE A 79 -18.62 4.37 8.97
CA ILE A 79 -18.01 5.70 9.19
C ILE A 79 -17.99 6.11 10.66
N PHE A 80 -18.90 5.58 11.49
CA PHE A 80 -18.94 5.85 12.92
C PHE A 80 -18.01 4.91 13.73
N ASN A 81 -17.32 3.98 13.08
CA ASN A 81 -16.39 3.07 13.72
C ASN A 81 -15.07 3.77 14.05
N ILE A 82 -14.78 3.94 15.34
CA ILE A 82 -13.55 4.59 15.80
C ILE A 82 -12.26 3.92 15.30
N ASN A 83 -12.28 2.60 15.09
CA ASN A 83 -11.09 1.90 14.60
C ASN A 83 -10.80 2.21 13.13
N LEU A 84 -11.84 2.54 12.35
CA LEU A 84 -11.66 3.02 10.98
C LEU A 84 -10.97 4.40 10.97
N TRP A 85 -11.36 5.29 11.88
CA TRP A 85 -10.70 6.59 12.06
C TRP A 85 -9.25 6.45 12.55
N LYS A 86 -8.96 5.51 13.46
CA LYS A 86 -7.59 5.20 13.87
C LYS A 86 -6.75 4.72 12.67
N ALA A 87 -7.31 3.84 11.84
CA ALA A 87 -6.63 3.38 10.64
C ALA A 87 -6.40 4.52 9.64
N ALA A 88 -7.39 5.40 9.44
CA ALA A 88 -7.26 6.59 8.60
C ALA A 88 -6.22 7.58 9.14
N LEU A 89 -6.16 7.79 10.46
CA LEU A 89 -5.10 8.61 11.07
C LEU A 89 -3.71 8.02 10.80
N MET A 90 -3.58 6.69 10.85
CA MET A 90 -2.32 6.02 10.50
C MET A 90 -1.99 6.14 9.01
N GLU A 91 -2.98 6.12 8.12
CA GLU A 91 -2.79 6.46 6.70
C GLU A 91 -2.30 7.89 6.53
N GLY A 92 -2.89 8.87 7.23
CA GLY A 92 -2.45 10.26 7.16
C GLY A 92 -1.04 10.48 7.70
N MET A 93 -0.72 9.93 8.88
CA MET A 93 0.62 10.03 9.47
C MET A 93 1.66 9.30 8.62
N GLY A 94 1.35 8.09 8.17
CA GLY A 94 2.23 7.32 7.28
C GLY A 94 2.44 8.02 5.93
N SER A 95 1.39 8.58 5.31
CA SER A 95 1.51 9.40 4.10
C SER A 95 2.34 10.65 4.32
N LEU A 96 2.23 11.33 5.47
CA LEU A 96 3.11 12.46 5.78
C LEU A 96 4.58 12.05 5.73
N MET A 97 4.95 11.02 6.49
CA MET A 97 6.34 10.56 6.57
C MET A 97 6.84 10.00 5.23
N PHE A 98 6.03 9.17 4.58
CA PHE A 98 6.34 8.53 3.30
C PHE A 98 6.51 9.55 2.17
N VAL A 99 5.57 10.50 2.05
CA VAL A 99 5.65 11.56 1.03
C VAL A 99 6.84 12.48 1.32
N TYR A 100 7.06 12.89 2.56
CA TYR A 100 8.21 13.75 2.92
C TYR A 100 9.52 13.10 2.47
N ILE A 101 9.76 11.85 2.88
CA ILE A 101 11.05 11.19 2.63
C ILE A 101 11.25 10.84 1.14
N THR A 102 10.20 10.43 0.43
CA THR A 102 10.30 10.13 -1.02
C THR A 102 10.38 11.37 -1.90
N ILE A 103 9.83 12.51 -1.46
CA ILE A 103 10.10 13.81 -2.09
C ILE A 103 11.55 14.20 -1.83
N TRP A 104 11.98 14.22 -0.56
CA TRP A 104 13.33 14.63 -0.17
C TRP A 104 14.42 13.85 -0.90
N ALA A 105 14.27 12.53 -0.99
CA ALA A 105 15.20 11.63 -1.66
C ALA A 105 15.33 11.86 -3.19
N SER A 106 14.36 12.53 -3.81
CA SER A 106 14.34 12.81 -5.25
C SER A 106 14.28 14.29 -5.59
N LEU A 107 14.53 15.15 -4.59
CA LEU A 107 14.39 16.58 -4.70
C LEU A 107 15.54 17.17 -5.53
N SER A 108 15.20 18.09 -6.44
CA SER A 108 16.18 18.79 -7.26
C SER A 108 15.71 20.21 -7.58
N PRO A 109 16.63 21.13 -7.97
CA PRO A 109 16.24 22.47 -8.40
C PRO A 109 15.26 22.42 -9.57
N ASN A 110 14.33 23.38 -9.64
CA ASN A 110 13.34 23.45 -10.72
C ASN A 110 13.95 23.96 -12.04
N VAL A 111 14.89 23.21 -12.59
CA VAL A 111 15.53 23.43 -13.88
C VAL A 111 15.47 22.16 -14.72
N ILE A 112 15.36 22.31 -16.04
CA ILE A 112 15.36 21.16 -16.93
C ILE A 112 16.74 20.49 -16.87
N PRO A 113 16.83 19.16 -16.74
CA PRO A 113 18.12 18.49 -16.75
C PRO A 113 18.86 18.74 -18.07
N VAL A 114 20.18 18.57 -18.04
CA VAL A 114 21.00 18.58 -19.25
C VAL A 114 20.50 17.48 -20.19
N ARG A 115 20.42 17.80 -21.48
CA ARG A 115 19.98 16.84 -22.50
C ARG A 115 20.98 15.67 -22.55
N PRO A 116 20.50 14.42 -22.58
CA PRO A 116 21.40 13.28 -22.69
C PRO A 116 22.23 13.34 -23.97
N THR A 117 23.51 12.94 -23.86
CA THR A 117 24.39 12.84 -25.04
C THR A 117 23.90 11.80 -26.04
N ALA A 118 24.19 11.98 -27.33
CA ALA A 118 23.84 11.02 -28.37
C ALA A 118 24.49 9.64 -28.15
N GLN A 119 25.66 9.62 -27.49
CA GLN A 119 26.42 8.39 -27.26
C GLN A 119 25.84 7.55 -26.11
N LEU A 120 25.48 8.18 -24.98
CA LEU A 120 24.93 7.47 -23.82
C LEU A 120 23.41 7.37 -23.86
N GLY A 121 22.73 8.21 -24.65
CA GLY A 121 21.28 8.25 -24.73
C GLY A 121 20.66 8.36 -23.34
N ASN A 122 19.64 7.56 -23.06
CA ASN A 122 18.93 7.58 -21.77
C ASN A 122 19.80 7.18 -20.55
N PHE A 123 21.03 6.69 -20.76
CA PHE A 123 21.94 6.28 -19.69
C PHE A 123 22.95 7.37 -19.29
N ASP A 124 22.77 8.61 -19.76
CA ASP A 124 23.60 9.74 -19.35
C ASP A 124 23.40 10.09 -17.86
N ASN A 125 24.47 10.53 -17.18
CA ASN A 125 24.55 10.56 -15.71
C ASN A 125 23.38 11.30 -15.05
N ALA A 126 23.06 12.52 -15.50
CA ALA A 126 21.96 13.31 -14.91
C ALA A 126 20.56 12.75 -15.24
N ALA A 127 20.39 12.13 -16.41
CA ALA A 127 19.11 11.56 -16.84
C ALA A 127 18.84 10.21 -16.17
N PHE A 128 19.88 9.49 -15.77
CA PHE A 128 19.79 8.14 -15.22
C PHE A 128 19.94 8.08 -13.69
N LEU A 129 20.89 8.82 -13.11
CA LEU A 129 21.26 8.70 -11.69
C LEU A 129 20.11 9.13 -10.76
N GLY A 130 19.45 10.25 -11.05
CA GLY A 130 18.31 10.72 -10.26
C GLY A 130 17.17 9.68 -10.20
N PRO A 131 16.68 9.21 -11.37
CA PRO A 131 15.74 8.10 -11.44
C PRO A 131 16.20 6.81 -10.75
N LEU A 132 17.46 6.41 -10.89
CA LEU A 132 18.00 5.20 -10.26
C LEU A 132 17.89 5.29 -8.73
N ILE A 133 18.39 6.39 -8.16
CA ILE A 133 18.35 6.64 -6.72
C ILE A 133 16.90 6.76 -6.23
N GLY A 134 16.05 7.47 -6.99
CA GLY A 134 14.62 7.58 -6.70
C GLY A 134 13.91 6.22 -6.67
N GLY A 135 14.18 5.35 -7.64
CA GLY A 135 13.62 4.00 -7.69
C GLY A 135 14.07 3.12 -6.53
N ILE A 136 15.36 3.16 -6.18
CA ILE A 136 15.92 2.43 -5.04
C ILE A 136 15.27 2.90 -3.73
N PHE A 137 15.16 4.21 -3.51
CA PHE A 137 14.52 4.72 -2.29
C PHE A 137 13.03 4.43 -2.24
N ASN A 138 12.31 4.57 -3.35
CA ASN A 138 10.90 4.20 -3.42
C ASN A 138 10.69 2.71 -3.10
N PHE A 139 11.59 1.83 -3.57
CA PHE A 139 11.56 0.42 -3.20
C PHE A 139 11.71 0.21 -1.69
N PHE A 140 12.80 0.72 -1.10
CA PHE A 140 13.05 0.52 0.32
C PHE A 140 11.99 1.15 1.21
N PHE A 141 11.62 2.40 0.97
CA PHE A 141 10.61 3.08 1.78
C PHE A 141 9.24 2.41 1.63
N THR A 142 8.79 2.08 0.42
CA THR A 142 7.49 1.39 0.26
C THR A 142 7.48 0.06 1.01
N THR A 143 8.56 -0.73 0.91
CA THR A 143 8.69 -1.99 1.63
C THR A 143 8.59 -1.79 3.14
N LEU A 144 9.38 -0.88 3.69
CA LEU A 144 9.45 -0.64 5.14
C LEU A 144 8.14 -0.07 5.68
N PHE A 145 7.52 0.86 4.96
CA PHE A 145 6.25 1.45 5.38
C PHE A 145 5.12 0.42 5.35
N ILE A 146 5.05 -0.42 4.31
CA ILE A 146 4.06 -1.51 4.27
C ILE A 146 4.31 -2.49 5.41
N ALA A 147 5.55 -2.93 5.64
CA ALA A 147 5.89 -3.84 6.73
C ALA A 147 5.57 -3.24 8.12
N SER A 148 5.77 -1.94 8.31
CA SER A 148 5.61 -1.29 9.62
C SER A 148 4.16 -0.90 9.95
N PHE A 149 3.38 -0.49 8.94
CA PHE A 149 2.03 0.04 9.14
C PHE A 149 0.94 -0.90 8.64
N GLY A 150 1.31 -1.92 7.86
CA GLY A 150 0.39 -2.86 7.21
C GLY A 150 -0.51 -3.60 8.18
N ALA A 151 -0.04 -3.88 9.41
CA ALA A 151 -0.82 -4.50 10.47
C ALA A 151 -1.88 -3.56 11.08
N VAL A 152 -1.78 -2.25 10.89
CA VAL A 152 -2.74 -1.26 11.43
C VAL A 152 -3.74 -0.82 10.38
N SER A 153 -3.29 -0.17 9.31
CA SER A 153 -4.15 0.38 8.25
C SER A 153 -4.20 -0.44 6.96
N GLY A 154 -3.27 -1.36 6.75
CA GLY A 154 -3.03 -1.94 5.42
C GLY A 154 -2.08 -1.13 4.55
N ALA A 155 -1.59 0.00 5.06
CA ALA A 155 -0.48 0.80 4.51
C ALA A 155 -0.63 1.16 3.03
N HIS A 156 -1.77 1.70 2.64
CA HIS A 156 -1.99 2.10 1.24
C HIS A 156 -1.12 3.31 0.89
N PHE A 157 -1.16 4.35 1.73
CA PHE A 157 -0.45 5.62 1.60
C PHE A 157 -0.58 6.32 0.24
N ASN A 158 -1.59 5.91 -0.54
CA ASN A 158 -1.70 6.21 -1.95
C ASN A 158 -3.18 6.14 -2.38
N PRO A 159 -3.74 7.25 -2.90
CA PRO A 159 -5.08 7.26 -3.45
C PRO A 159 -5.29 6.27 -4.61
N LEU A 160 -4.28 6.04 -5.48
CA LEU A 160 -4.35 5.05 -6.56
C LEU A 160 -4.64 3.65 -5.99
N VAL A 161 -3.89 3.23 -4.98
CA VAL A 161 -4.05 1.90 -4.37
C VAL A 161 -5.34 1.80 -3.57
N THR A 162 -5.71 2.86 -2.84
CA THR A 162 -6.96 2.89 -2.07
C THR A 162 -8.18 2.83 -2.98
N PHE A 163 -8.16 3.55 -4.10
CA PHE A 163 -9.25 3.50 -5.06
C PHE A 163 -9.30 2.16 -5.80
N ALA A 164 -8.15 1.61 -6.19
CA ALA A 164 -8.08 0.28 -6.80
C ALA A 164 -8.59 -0.83 -5.87
N THR A 165 -8.29 -0.76 -4.56
CA THR A 165 -8.80 -1.74 -3.58
C THR A 165 -10.31 -1.62 -3.41
N PHE A 166 -10.86 -0.40 -3.49
CA PHE A 166 -12.31 -0.19 -3.53
C PHE A 166 -12.93 -0.78 -4.80
N CYS A 167 -12.37 -0.50 -5.99
CA CYS A 167 -12.84 -1.06 -7.25
C CYS A 167 -12.74 -2.60 -7.29
N ALA A 168 -11.75 -3.18 -6.59
CA ALA A 168 -11.60 -4.62 -6.40
C ALA A 168 -12.52 -5.22 -5.32
N ARG A 169 -13.40 -4.41 -4.69
CA ARG A 169 -14.32 -4.82 -3.59
C ARG A 169 -13.59 -5.37 -2.36
N LEU A 170 -12.42 -4.81 -2.07
CA LEU A 170 -11.58 -5.12 -0.88
C LEU A 170 -11.53 -3.98 0.13
N CYS A 171 -12.15 -2.83 -0.19
CA CYS A 171 -12.19 -1.63 0.63
C CYS A 171 -13.59 -1.03 0.56
N SER A 172 -14.20 -0.72 1.70
CA SER A 172 -15.53 -0.10 1.77
C SER A 172 -15.49 1.39 1.39
N LEU A 173 -16.63 1.95 0.98
CA LEU A 173 -16.74 3.37 0.64
C LEU A 173 -16.34 4.31 1.79
N PRO A 174 -16.75 4.09 3.05
CA PRO A 174 -16.29 4.90 4.18
C PRO A 174 -14.77 4.87 4.33
N ARG A 175 -14.15 3.68 4.20
CA ARG A 175 -12.68 3.56 4.27
C ARG A 175 -12.00 4.30 3.14
N LEU A 176 -12.50 4.15 1.90
CA LEU A 176 -11.99 4.89 0.74
C LEU A 176 -11.96 6.39 1.01
N ILE A 177 -13.09 6.97 1.45
CA ILE A 177 -13.22 8.40 1.70
C ILE A 177 -12.24 8.85 2.79
N LEU A 178 -12.20 8.14 3.92
CA LEU A 178 -11.35 8.51 5.05
C LEU A 178 -9.86 8.35 4.74
N TYR A 179 -9.47 7.27 4.04
CA TYR A 179 -8.08 7.02 3.66
C TYR A 179 -7.59 8.08 2.67
N ILE A 180 -8.33 8.33 1.58
CA ILE A 180 -7.91 9.34 0.59
C ILE A 180 -7.83 10.72 1.24
N SER A 181 -8.80 11.09 2.08
CA SER A 181 -8.78 12.39 2.79
C SER A 181 -7.57 12.51 3.71
N ALA A 182 -7.26 11.47 4.49
CA ALA A 182 -6.11 11.46 5.38
C ALA A 182 -4.77 11.45 4.63
N GLN A 183 -4.65 10.68 3.55
CA GLN A 183 -3.47 10.62 2.69
C GLN A 183 -3.17 11.98 2.05
N ILE A 184 -4.20 12.68 1.54
CA ILE A 184 -4.07 14.03 1.02
C ILE A 184 -3.64 14.99 2.14
N GLY A 185 -4.30 14.96 3.30
CA GLY A 185 -3.96 15.82 4.44
C GLY A 185 -2.51 15.64 4.91
N GLY A 186 -2.06 14.39 5.07
CA GLY A 186 -0.67 14.07 5.41
C GLY A 186 0.31 14.54 4.35
N SER A 187 -0.03 14.36 3.07
CA SER A 187 0.81 14.78 1.95
C SER A 187 0.94 16.31 1.82
N VAL A 188 -0.15 17.05 2.05
CA VAL A 188 -0.14 18.53 2.10
C VAL A 188 0.84 19.01 3.18
N LEU A 189 0.77 18.44 4.38
CA LEU A 189 1.70 18.76 5.47
C LEU A 189 3.14 18.40 5.10
N ALA A 190 3.38 17.24 4.51
CA ALA A 190 4.70 16.82 4.04
C ALA A 190 5.28 17.82 3.02
N GLY A 191 4.49 18.27 2.06
CA GLY A 191 4.88 19.28 1.07
C GLY A 191 5.31 20.61 1.69
N LEU A 192 4.55 21.08 2.69
CA LEU A 192 4.90 22.29 3.45
C LEU A 192 6.19 22.10 4.26
N MET A 193 6.39 20.93 4.86
CA MET A 193 7.62 20.59 5.59
C MET A 193 8.82 20.51 4.64
N VAL A 194 8.68 19.92 3.46
CA VAL A 194 9.75 19.91 2.43
C VAL A 194 10.12 21.33 2.04
N ARG A 195 9.13 22.20 1.77
CA ARG A 195 9.39 23.61 1.46
C ARG A 195 10.15 24.31 2.59
N ALA A 196 9.78 24.07 3.84
CA ALA A 196 10.46 24.64 5.00
C ALA A 196 11.91 24.13 5.10
N SER A 197 12.14 22.82 4.91
CA SER A 197 13.47 22.20 4.93
C SER A 197 14.35 22.62 3.75
N TRP A 198 13.78 22.87 2.57
CA TRP A 198 14.51 23.29 1.38
C TRP A 198 14.79 24.80 1.35
N GLY A 199 13.97 25.61 2.05
CA GLY A 199 14.11 27.06 2.11
C GLY A 199 13.61 27.82 0.88
N SER A 200 13.02 27.14 -0.12
CA SER A 200 12.41 27.78 -1.29
C SER A 200 11.25 26.97 -1.87
N ARG A 201 10.51 27.58 -2.79
CA ARG A 201 9.48 26.90 -3.61
C ARG A 201 10.03 26.40 -4.95
N ASP A 202 11.29 26.70 -5.26
CA ASP A 202 11.93 26.47 -6.55
C ASP A 202 12.59 25.09 -6.60
N PHE A 203 11.76 24.07 -6.41
CA PHE A 203 12.18 22.68 -6.49
C PHE A 203 11.17 21.85 -7.28
N LYS A 204 11.64 20.69 -7.73
CA LYS A 204 10.86 19.62 -8.31
C LYS A 204 11.27 18.29 -7.67
N ALA A 205 10.41 17.29 -7.75
CA ALA A 205 10.69 15.95 -7.24
C ALA A 205 10.31 14.91 -8.28
N GLY A 206 11.12 13.85 -8.43
CA GLY A 206 10.90 12.78 -9.42
C GLY A 206 9.45 12.29 -9.42
N GLY A 207 8.90 12.00 -10.60
CA GLY A 207 7.49 11.65 -10.81
C GLY A 207 6.52 12.84 -10.90
N CYS A 208 6.85 14.00 -10.33
CA CYS A 208 5.92 15.13 -10.17
C CYS A 208 6.43 16.40 -10.85
N TRP A 209 6.98 16.28 -12.06
CA TRP A 209 7.35 17.42 -12.90
C TRP A 209 7.31 17.09 -14.39
N LEU A 210 7.06 18.11 -15.20
CA LEU A 210 6.97 18.06 -16.65
C LEU A 210 7.30 19.44 -17.22
N TYR A 211 8.16 19.47 -18.22
CA TYR A 211 8.43 20.66 -19.04
C TYR A 211 7.55 20.58 -20.30
N THR A 212 6.44 21.31 -20.29
CA THR A 212 5.39 21.21 -21.33
C THR A 212 5.80 21.78 -22.69
N ASP A 213 6.84 22.59 -22.72
CA ASP A 213 7.55 23.06 -23.91
C ASP A 213 8.36 21.94 -24.59
N VAL A 214 8.69 20.87 -23.86
CA VAL A 214 9.46 19.72 -24.35
C VAL A 214 8.58 18.50 -24.59
N VAL A 215 7.59 18.27 -23.73
CA VAL A 215 6.72 17.09 -23.77
C VAL A 215 5.26 17.50 -23.56
N PRO A 216 4.37 17.23 -24.53
CA PRO A 216 2.97 17.60 -24.38
C PRO A 216 2.28 16.74 -23.30
N PRO A 217 1.40 17.31 -22.47
CA PRO A 217 0.73 16.58 -21.38
C PRO A 217 0.00 15.30 -21.80
N ARG A 218 -0.54 15.23 -23.04
CA ARG A 218 -1.22 14.04 -23.56
C ARG A 218 -0.33 12.79 -23.62
N GLU A 219 0.97 12.96 -23.90
CA GLU A 219 1.92 11.84 -23.92
C GLU A 219 2.12 11.29 -22.51
N ILE A 220 2.19 12.20 -21.53
CA ILE A 220 2.36 11.85 -20.11
C ILE A 220 1.12 11.15 -19.55
N PHE A 221 -0.08 11.56 -19.96
CA PHE A 221 -1.30 10.87 -19.58
C PHE A 221 -1.27 9.38 -19.93
N VAL A 222 -0.79 9.03 -21.13
CA VAL A 222 -0.67 7.63 -21.56
C VAL A 222 0.36 6.88 -20.71
N VAL A 223 1.52 7.50 -20.46
CA VAL A 223 2.57 6.88 -19.62
C VAL A 223 2.06 6.65 -18.20
N GLU A 224 1.42 7.64 -17.59
CA GLU A 224 0.86 7.54 -16.25
C GLU A 224 -0.19 6.42 -16.18
N LEU A 225 -1.14 6.38 -17.11
CA LEU A 225 -2.18 5.37 -17.17
C LEU A 225 -1.62 3.94 -17.29
N VAL A 226 -0.65 3.74 -18.19
CA VAL A 226 -0.04 2.42 -18.42
C VAL A 226 0.79 2.00 -17.21
N CYS A 227 1.64 2.89 -16.68
CA CYS A 227 2.47 2.57 -15.52
C CYS A 227 1.63 2.35 -14.25
N ALA A 228 0.55 3.12 -14.04
CA ALA A 228 -0.39 2.91 -12.94
C ALA A 228 -1.10 1.55 -13.07
N THR A 229 -1.56 1.20 -14.27
CA THR A 229 -2.16 -0.11 -14.53
C THR A 229 -1.18 -1.24 -14.23
N LEU A 230 0.05 -1.16 -14.77
CA LEU A 230 1.10 -2.15 -14.50
C LEU A 230 1.41 -2.27 -13.01
N LEU A 231 1.55 -1.14 -12.30
CA LEU A 231 1.80 -1.13 -10.88
C LEU A 231 0.68 -1.84 -10.10
N LEU A 232 -0.58 -1.57 -10.42
CA LEU A 232 -1.72 -2.21 -9.75
C LEU A 232 -1.68 -3.73 -9.93
N PHE A 233 -1.49 -4.23 -11.15
CA PHE A 233 -1.39 -5.68 -11.40
C PHE A 233 -0.23 -6.32 -10.64
N LEU A 234 0.95 -5.68 -10.62
CA LEU A 234 2.10 -6.20 -9.89
C LEU A 234 1.87 -6.18 -8.38
N ALA A 235 1.45 -5.03 -7.83
CA ALA A 235 1.26 -4.84 -6.39
C ALA A 235 0.13 -5.70 -5.83
N PHE A 236 -1.00 -5.83 -6.55
CA PHE A 236 -2.09 -6.70 -6.13
C PHE A 236 -1.73 -8.17 -6.30
N GLY A 237 -1.06 -8.54 -7.39
CA GLY A 237 -0.61 -9.92 -7.62
C GLY A 237 0.32 -10.44 -6.53
N VAL A 238 1.27 -9.63 -6.06
CA VAL A 238 2.23 -10.04 -5.02
C VAL A 238 1.79 -9.68 -3.59
N GLY A 239 0.87 -8.71 -3.44
CA GLY A 239 0.48 -8.16 -2.14
C GLY A 239 -0.90 -8.57 -1.65
N LEU A 240 -1.86 -8.86 -2.54
CA LEU A 240 -3.27 -9.07 -2.23
C LEU A 240 -3.89 -10.33 -2.85
N ASP A 241 -3.20 -11.00 -3.78
CA ASP A 241 -3.71 -12.22 -4.39
C ASP A 241 -3.55 -13.45 -3.44
N PRO A 242 -4.65 -14.06 -2.95
CA PRO A 242 -4.62 -15.26 -2.11
C PRO A 242 -3.90 -16.45 -2.77
N ARG A 243 -3.91 -16.55 -4.11
CA ARG A 243 -3.31 -17.65 -4.85
C ARG A 243 -1.79 -17.57 -4.77
N GLN A 244 -1.24 -16.36 -4.87
CA GLN A 244 0.20 -16.14 -4.73
C GLN A 244 0.65 -16.17 -3.27
N ALA A 245 -0.22 -15.76 -2.33
CA ALA A 245 0.06 -15.82 -0.89
C ALA A 245 0.58 -17.20 -0.43
N LYS A 246 0.04 -18.28 -1.01
CA LYS A 246 0.42 -19.67 -0.72
C LYS A 246 1.86 -20.01 -1.15
N ASN A 247 2.37 -19.33 -2.18
CA ASN A 247 3.69 -19.58 -2.75
C ASN A 247 4.77 -18.69 -2.12
N ILE A 248 4.48 -17.40 -1.94
CA ILE A 248 5.46 -16.39 -1.49
C ILE A 248 5.44 -16.16 0.03
N GLY A 249 4.35 -16.51 0.69
CA GLY A 249 4.12 -16.25 2.12
C GLY A 249 3.80 -14.79 2.45
N PRO A 250 3.22 -14.52 3.63
CA PRO A 250 2.77 -13.16 4.00
C PRO A 250 3.93 -12.18 4.22
N ALA A 251 5.10 -12.67 4.65
CA ALA A 251 6.26 -11.82 4.97
C ALA A 251 6.93 -11.18 3.75
N LEU A 252 6.83 -11.80 2.57
CA LEU A 252 7.49 -11.31 1.35
C LEU A 252 6.65 -10.29 0.57
N GLY A 253 5.34 -10.21 0.85
CA GLY A 253 4.42 -9.27 0.20
C GLY A 253 4.88 -7.80 0.24
N PRO A 254 5.22 -7.21 1.40
CA PRO A 254 5.70 -5.82 1.48
C PRO A 254 6.90 -5.55 0.57
N PHE A 255 7.86 -6.49 0.54
CA PHE A 255 9.08 -6.39 -0.25
C PHE A 255 8.77 -6.38 -1.75
N LEU A 256 7.92 -7.28 -2.22
CA LEU A 256 7.57 -7.37 -3.64
C LEU A 256 6.70 -6.20 -4.11
N VAL A 257 5.82 -5.68 -3.25
CA VAL A 257 5.08 -4.44 -3.53
C VAL A 257 6.03 -3.27 -3.65
N GLY A 258 6.99 -3.14 -2.71
CA GLY A 258 8.02 -2.11 -2.79
C GLY A 258 8.86 -2.24 -4.05
N LEU A 259 9.29 -3.45 -4.40
CA LEU A 259 10.06 -3.72 -5.62
C LEU A 259 9.28 -3.26 -6.86
N SER A 260 7.98 -3.56 -6.92
CA SER A 260 7.09 -3.13 -8.00
C SER A 260 7.07 -1.59 -8.13
N VAL A 261 6.87 -0.87 -7.02
CA VAL A 261 6.89 0.61 -7.02
C VAL A 261 8.26 1.15 -7.44
N GLY A 262 9.35 0.63 -6.88
CA GLY A 262 10.71 1.07 -7.20
C GLY A 262 11.08 0.84 -8.66
N THR A 263 10.75 -0.33 -9.22
CA THR A 263 10.98 -0.64 -10.62
C THR A 263 10.17 0.26 -11.55
N MET A 264 8.88 0.51 -11.26
CA MET A 264 8.05 1.37 -12.11
C MET A 264 8.48 2.84 -12.06
N THR A 265 8.83 3.33 -10.87
CA THR A 265 9.34 4.71 -10.72
C THR A 265 10.68 4.89 -11.42
N PHE A 266 11.59 3.90 -11.34
CA PHE A 266 12.84 3.94 -12.10
C PHE A 266 12.60 3.87 -13.61
N ALA A 267 11.91 2.83 -14.10
CA ALA A 267 11.77 2.55 -15.53
C ALA A 267 11.08 3.69 -16.32
N SER A 268 10.18 4.43 -15.67
CA SER A 268 9.47 5.54 -16.31
C SER A 268 10.22 6.88 -16.28
N ALA A 269 11.21 7.06 -15.39
CA ALA A 269 11.75 8.38 -15.06
C ALA A 269 13.02 8.79 -15.82
N PHE A 270 13.74 7.87 -16.48
CA PHE A 270 14.96 8.21 -17.24
C PHE A 270 14.79 8.15 -18.77
N THR A 271 13.68 7.61 -19.27
CA THR A 271 13.52 7.26 -20.69
C THR A 271 13.02 8.41 -21.56
N ARG A 272 12.38 9.42 -20.96
CA ARG A 272 11.79 10.57 -21.68
C ARG A 272 12.36 11.89 -21.18
N TYR A 273 13.17 12.54 -22.00
CA TYR A 273 13.69 13.88 -21.71
C TYR A 273 12.54 14.89 -21.52
N GLY A 274 12.66 15.75 -20.49
CA GLY A 274 11.64 16.75 -20.13
C GLY A 274 10.51 16.24 -19.23
N TYR A 275 10.57 14.97 -18.81
CA TYR A 275 9.57 14.34 -17.95
C TYR A 275 10.23 13.67 -16.73
N GLY A 276 9.58 13.77 -15.57
CA GLY A 276 10.09 13.22 -14.31
C GLY A 276 9.79 11.74 -14.06
N GLY A 277 9.12 11.06 -14.98
CA GLY A 277 8.60 9.71 -14.79
C GLY A 277 7.20 9.66 -14.22
N ALA A 278 6.63 8.46 -14.16
CA ALA A 278 5.28 8.26 -13.67
C ALA A 278 5.21 8.52 -12.16
N ALA A 279 4.18 9.23 -11.71
CA ALA A 279 4.05 9.55 -10.30
C ALA A 279 3.54 8.36 -9.50
N LEU A 280 2.51 7.69 -10.05
CA LEU A 280 1.89 6.50 -9.47
C LEU A 280 1.31 6.71 -8.06
N ASN A 281 1.20 7.96 -7.62
CA ASN A 281 0.64 8.36 -6.34
C ASN A 281 0.13 9.81 -6.41
N PRO A 282 -1.20 10.03 -6.53
CA PRO A 282 -1.77 11.36 -6.69
C PRO A 282 -1.55 12.25 -5.45
N ALA A 283 -1.61 11.66 -4.25
CA ALA A 283 -1.32 12.39 -3.02
C ALA A 283 0.13 12.86 -3.01
N ARG A 284 1.11 12.00 -3.32
CA ARG A 284 2.52 12.39 -3.36
C ARG A 284 2.76 13.64 -4.22
N CYS A 285 2.22 13.69 -5.44
CA CYS A 285 2.36 14.88 -6.27
C CYS A 285 1.58 16.09 -5.76
N MET A 286 0.41 15.89 -5.15
CA MET A 286 -0.29 16.97 -4.44
C MET A 286 0.63 17.64 -3.40
N GLY A 287 1.34 16.85 -2.58
CA GLY A 287 2.32 17.35 -1.62
C GLY A 287 3.44 18.14 -2.30
N VAL A 288 4.02 17.64 -3.40
CA VAL A 288 5.04 18.36 -4.18
C VAL A 288 4.52 19.72 -4.64
N TYR A 289 3.31 19.79 -5.20
CA TYR A 289 2.75 21.01 -5.76
C TYR A 289 2.34 22.04 -4.70
N VAL A 290 1.88 21.58 -3.53
CA VAL A 290 1.64 22.45 -2.37
C VAL A 290 2.94 23.07 -1.87
N GLY A 291 4.01 22.27 -1.76
CA GLY A 291 5.33 22.76 -1.35
C GLY A 291 5.98 23.68 -2.40
N SER A 292 5.77 23.39 -3.68
CA SER A 292 6.30 24.15 -4.82
C SER A 292 5.21 25.01 -5.48
N ARG A 293 4.76 24.63 -6.68
CA ARG A 293 3.74 25.30 -7.50
C ARG A 293 2.83 24.28 -8.17
N PHE A 294 1.56 24.64 -8.35
CA PHE A 294 0.58 23.80 -9.06
C PHE A 294 0.71 23.94 -10.58
N PRO A 295 1.00 22.85 -11.31
CA PRO A 295 0.99 22.88 -12.76
C PRO A 295 -0.43 22.66 -13.31
N GLY A 296 -0.79 23.30 -14.42
CA GLY A 296 -2.11 23.11 -15.05
C GLY A 296 -2.42 21.69 -15.54
N TRP A 297 -1.41 20.81 -15.63
CA TRP A 297 -1.54 19.41 -16.04
C TRP A 297 -1.64 18.43 -14.84
N HIS A 298 -1.68 18.92 -13.60
CA HIS A 298 -1.69 18.09 -12.39
C HIS A 298 -2.85 17.08 -12.32
N TRP A 299 -3.95 17.36 -13.03
CA TRP A 299 -5.13 16.51 -13.10
C TRP A 299 -4.82 15.12 -13.68
N ILE A 300 -3.75 15.00 -14.48
CA ILE A 300 -3.33 13.74 -15.11
C ILE A 300 -3.14 12.66 -14.05
N HIS A 301 -2.44 12.98 -12.96
CA HIS A 301 -2.18 12.02 -11.88
C HIS A 301 -3.45 11.52 -11.21
N TRP A 302 -4.56 12.26 -11.29
CA TRP A 302 -5.83 11.83 -10.68
C TRP A 302 -6.67 11.02 -11.66
N VAL A 303 -6.79 11.51 -12.90
CA VAL A 303 -7.65 10.90 -13.91
C VAL A 303 -7.03 9.62 -14.47
N ALA A 304 -5.73 9.62 -14.78
CA ALA A 304 -5.05 8.43 -15.28
C ALA A 304 -5.07 7.30 -14.23
N ASP A 305 -4.71 7.61 -12.99
CA ASP A 305 -4.73 6.66 -11.87
C ASP A 305 -6.15 6.17 -11.55
N GLY A 306 -7.15 7.05 -11.64
CA GLY A 306 -8.56 6.69 -11.49
C GLY A 306 -9.03 5.69 -12.55
N ILE A 307 -8.66 5.91 -13.82
CA ILE A 307 -8.98 4.99 -14.91
C ILE A 307 -8.22 3.66 -14.72
N ALA A 308 -6.95 3.69 -14.33
CA ALA A 308 -6.17 2.48 -14.04
C ALA A 308 -6.81 1.63 -12.93
N ALA A 309 -7.27 2.27 -11.84
CA ALA A 309 -7.98 1.61 -10.75
C ALA A 309 -9.28 0.93 -11.20
N ILE A 310 -10.05 1.59 -12.07
CA ILE A 310 -11.29 1.03 -12.64
C ILE A 310 -10.96 -0.17 -13.54
N ILE A 311 -9.98 -0.03 -14.45
CA ILE A 311 -9.54 -1.13 -15.33
C ILE A 311 -9.15 -2.33 -14.49
N HIS A 312 -8.27 -2.14 -13.50
CA HIS A 312 -7.82 -3.20 -12.63
C HIS A 312 -8.97 -3.85 -11.83
N GLY A 313 -9.91 -3.03 -11.31
CA GLY A 313 -11.11 -3.52 -10.63
C GLY A 313 -12.01 -4.39 -11.53
N LEU A 314 -12.17 -4.03 -12.80
CA LEU A 314 -12.90 -4.86 -13.77
C LEU A 314 -12.24 -6.24 -13.95
N PHE A 315 -10.90 -6.30 -14.05
CA PHE A 315 -10.19 -7.58 -14.09
C PHE A 315 -10.36 -8.39 -12.80
N TYR A 316 -10.34 -7.74 -11.63
CA TYR A 316 -10.63 -8.39 -10.35
C TYR A 316 -12.06 -8.95 -10.28
N TYR A 317 -13.01 -8.29 -10.95
CA TYR A 317 -14.39 -8.75 -11.01
C TYR A 317 -14.56 -9.94 -11.98
N PHE A 318 -13.99 -9.87 -13.18
CA PHE A 318 -14.12 -10.92 -14.20
C PHE A 318 -13.21 -12.14 -13.96
N ILE A 319 -12.08 -11.94 -13.27
CA ILE A 319 -11.10 -12.97 -12.94
C ILE A 319 -10.84 -12.92 -11.42
N PRO A 320 -11.84 -13.26 -10.61
CA PRO A 320 -11.74 -13.11 -9.16
C PRO A 320 -10.72 -14.09 -8.58
N PRO A 321 -9.85 -13.64 -7.65
CA PRO A 321 -8.86 -14.54 -7.06
C PRO A 321 -9.44 -15.35 -5.88
N TRP A 322 -10.63 -14.99 -5.37
CA TRP A 322 -11.41 -15.86 -4.49
C TRP A 322 -12.66 -16.40 -5.20
N THR A 323 -13.12 -17.55 -4.75
CA THR A 323 -14.35 -18.19 -5.21
C THR A 323 -15.19 -18.56 -4.00
N GLU A 324 -16.49 -18.29 -4.05
CA GLU A 324 -17.43 -18.75 -3.01
C GLU A 324 -17.42 -20.28 -2.95
N ILE A 325 -17.22 -20.83 -1.76
CA ILE A 325 -17.48 -22.24 -1.48
C ILE A 325 -18.96 -22.33 -1.12
N ARG A 326 -19.81 -22.68 -2.08
CA ARG A 326 -21.19 -23.08 -1.76
C ARG A 326 -21.15 -24.48 -1.14
N GLN A 327 -21.43 -24.56 0.16
CA GLN A 327 -21.75 -25.82 0.83
C GLN A 327 -23.17 -26.26 0.45
#